data_AF-A0A9X9A4W5-F1
#
_entry.id   AF-A0A9X9A4W5-F1
#
_cell.length_a   1.000
_cell.length_b   1.000
_cell.length_c   1.000
_cell.angle_alpha   90.00
_cell.angle_beta   90.00
_cell.angle_gamma   90.00
#
_symmetry.space_group_name_H-M   'P 1'
#
loop_
_entity.id
_entity.type
_entity.pdbx_description
1 polymer ?
#
loop_
_entity_poly.entity_id
_entity_poly.type
_entity_poly.pdbx_seq_one_letter_code
_entity_poly.pdbx_strand_id
1 'polypeptide(L)'
;NNIGINDNFFELGGHSLKGLKLFENIKRMFNVQLPLSLLFQKATIEQLSNVISRNKGIDSECLIPIQNGTNKDSQWFIVHGQGGGILNYYDLARELGEDKTVYGLQSIGYDDSRFPNLSVEEMAVRYIEEIKQVKKEGPYTL
;
A
#
# COMPACT_ATOMS: atom_id res chain seq x y z
N ASN A 1 15.57 8.56 22.87
CA ASN A 1 14.59 8.60 21.77
C ASN A 1 13.28 8.04 22.27
N ASN A 2 12.30 8.90 22.53
CA ASN A 2 10.96 8.47 22.92
C ASN A 2 10.10 8.48 21.65
N ILE A 3 9.50 7.34 21.30
CA ILE A 3 8.57 7.21 20.17
C ILE A 3 7.16 7.25 20.76
N GLY A 4 6.35 8.21 20.32
CA GLY A 4 4.95 8.35 20.69
C GLY A 4 4.04 7.36 19.95
N ILE A 5 2.88 7.06 20.52
CA ILE A 5 1.92 6.13 19.91
C ILE A 5 1.30 6.65 18.60
N ASN A 6 1.41 7.97 18.38
CA ASN A 6 0.87 8.70 17.24
C ASN A 6 1.96 9.13 16.24
N ASP A 7 3.22 8.79 16.49
CA ASP A 7 4.29 9.12 15.57
C ASP A 7 4.14 8.27 14.29
N ASN A 8 4.21 8.93 13.14
CA ASN A 8 4.06 8.27 11.86
C ASN A 8 5.34 7.51 11.50
N PHE A 9 5.18 6.22 11.16
CA PHE A 9 6.26 5.33 10.75
C PHE A 9 7.20 5.95 9.70
N PHE A 10 6.65 6.56 8.65
CA PHE A 10 7.45 7.14 7.57
C PHE A 10 8.13 8.44 7.98
N GLU A 11 7.48 9.28 8.78
CA GLU A 11 8.07 10.52 9.31
C GLU A 11 9.26 10.24 10.25
N LEU A 12 9.25 9.08 10.91
CA LEU A 12 10.39 8.57 11.69
C LEU A 12 11.50 7.94 10.83
N GLY A 13 11.45 8.09 9.50
CA GLY A 13 12.39 7.51 8.55
C GLY A 13 12.16 6.01 8.31
N GLY A 14 10.92 5.54 8.49
CA GLY A 14 10.46 4.22 8.09
C GLY A 14 10.42 4.08 6.57
N HIS A 15 10.77 2.89 6.08
CA HIS A 15 10.77 2.56 4.66
C HIS A 15 10.50 1.05 4.49
N SER A 16 10.41 0.56 3.24
CA SER A 16 10.04 -0.82 2.89
C SER A 16 10.70 -1.90 3.74
N LEU A 17 12.04 -1.90 3.83
CA LEU A 17 12.77 -2.91 4.62
C LEU A 17 12.49 -2.84 6.13
N LYS A 18 12.31 -1.64 6.70
CA LYS A 18 11.90 -1.50 8.11
C LYS A 18 10.46 -1.98 8.31
N GLY A 19 9.58 -1.70 7.35
CA GLY A 19 8.18 -2.12 7.36
C GLY A 19 8.05 -3.65 7.30
N LEU A 20 8.81 -4.29 6.42
CA LEU A 20 8.90 -5.76 6.34
C LEU A 20 9.28 -6.38 7.69
N LYS A 21 10.38 -5.89 8.29
CA LYS A 21 10.83 -6.37 9.60
C LYS A 21 9.80 -6.13 10.71
N LEU A 22 9.12 -4.98 10.70
CA LEU A 22 8.05 -4.68 11.64
C LEU A 22 6.91 -5.71 11.52
N PHE A 23 6.46 -5.99 10.30
CA PHE A 23 5.33 -6.88 10.05
C PHE A 23 5.67 -8.35 10.29
N GLU A 24 6.90 -8.77 10.00
CA GLU A 24 7.40 -10.09 10.40
C GLU A 24 7.40 -10.27 11.93
N ASN A 25 7.79 -9.24 12.69
CA ASN A 25 7.74 -9.28 14.15
C ASN A 25 6.30 -9.28 14.68
N ILE A 26 5.40 -8.50 14.08
CA ILE A 26 3.96 -8.53 14.41
C ILE A 26 3.41 -9.95 14.21
N LYS A 27 3.68 -10.58 13.06
CA LYS A 27 3.26 -11.95 12.79
C LYS A 27 3.81 -12.93 13.82
N ARG A 28 5.09 -12.83 14.18
CA ARG A 28 5.72 -13.72 15.16
C ARG A 28 5.14 -13.55 16.57
N MET A 29 4.86 -12.32 17.00
CA MET A 29 4.43 -12.02 18.36
C MET A 29 2.92 -12.20 18.57
N PHE A 30 2.11 -11.88 17.57
CA PHE A 30 0.66 -11.84 17.68
C PHE A 30 -0.05 -12.90 16.85
N ASN A 31 0.67 -13.65 16.01
CA ASN A 31 0.11 -14.61 15.06
C ASN A 31 -0.92 -14.00 14.10
N VAL A 32 -0.73 -12.72 13.73
CA VAL A 32 -1.55 -11.99 12.77
C VAL A 32 -0.72 -11.68 11.53
N GLN A 33 -1.20 -12.05 10.35
CA GLN A 33 -0.61 -11.64 9.08
C GLN A 33 -1.35 -10.41 8.54
N LEU A 34 -0.59 -9.37 8.23
CA LEU A 34 -1.09 -8.10 7.70
C LEU A 34 -0.30 -7.75 6.43
N PRO A 35 -0.93 -7.10 5.43
CA PRO A 35 -0.23 -6.66 4.23
C PRO A 35 0.64 -5.43 4.53
N LEU A 36 1.84 -5.35 3.96
CA LEU A 36 2.75 -4.20 4.19
C LEU A 36 2.12 -2.87 3.78
N SER A 37 1.27 -2.91 2.74
CA SER A 37 0.51 -1.77 2.24
C SER A 37 -0.40 -1.13 3.29
N LEU A 38 -0.75 -1.85 4.36
CA LEU A 38 -1.51 -1.30 5.48
C LEU A 38 -0.84 -0.06 6.09
N LEU A 39 0.49 0.06 6.01
CA LEU A 39 1.22 1.22 6.50
C LEU A 39 0.78 2.54 5.85
N PHE A 40 0.28 2.54 4.61
CA PHE A 40 -0.23 3.77 4.00
C PHE A 40 -1.46 4.34 4.73
N GLN A 41 -2.26 3.47 5.36
CA GLN A 41 -3.49 3.85 6.05
C GLN A 41 -3.38 3.83 7.57
N LYS A 42 -2.43 3.05 8.09
CA LYS A 42 -2.21 2.76 9.52
C LYS A 42 -0.72 2.84 9.84
N ALA A 43 -0.17 4.05 9.81
CA ALA A 43 1.26 4.31 9.99
C ALA A 43 1.68 4.49 11.46
N THR A 44 0.75 4.51 12.41
CA THR A 44 1.06 4.73 13.84
C THR A 44 0.88 3.47 14.68
N ILE A 45 1.50 3.45 15.87
CA ILE A 45 1.37 2.33 16.82
C ILE A 45 -0.09 2.15 17.22
N GLU A 46 -0.80 3.23 17.56
CA GLU A 46 -2.22 3.18 17.94
C GLU A 46 -3.09 2.57 16.82
N GLN A 47 -2.85 2.98 15.57
CA GLN A 47 -3.60 2.49 14.43
C GLN A 47 -3.34 1.00 14.17
N LEU A 48 -2.09 0.56 14.22
CA LEU A 48 -1.72 -0.85 14.04
C LEU A 48 -2.21 -1.71 15.20
N SER A 49 -2.11 -1.25 16.45
CA SER A 49 -2.61 -2.01 17.60
C SER A 49 -4.11 -2.26 17.50
N ASN A 50 -4.87 -1.26 17.06
CA ASN A 50 -6.31 -1.40 16.84
C ASN A 50 -6.65 -2.46 15.77
N VAL A 51 -5.83 -2.60 14.73
CA VAL A 51 -5.99 -3.66 13.72
C VAL A 51 -5.65 -5.03 14.31
N ILE A 52 -4.50 -5.14 14.98
CA ILE A 52 -4.02 -6.39 15.59
C ILE A 52 -5.03 -6.91 16.63
N SER A 53 -5.56 -6.04 17.49
CA SER A 53 -6.53 -6.42 18.52
C SER A 53 -7.85 -6.97 17.98
N ARG A 54 -8.23 -6.59 16.75
CA ARG A 54 -9.43 -7.14 16.10
C ARG A 54 -9.24 -8.58 15.63
N ASN A 55 -7.98 -9.05 15.54
CA ASN A 55 -7.59 -10.40 15.14
C ASN A 55 -8.32 -10.90 13.87
N LYS A 56 -8.52 -9.99 12.91
CA LYS A 56 -8.99 -10.32 11.57
C LYS A 56 -7.83 -10.06 10.61
N GLY A 57 -7.50 -11.07 9.80
CA GLY A 57 -6.63 -10.87 8.66
C GLY A 57 -7.19 -9.77 7.75
N ILE A 58 -6.30 -9.02 7.12
CA ILE A 58 -6.64 -8.07 6.08
C ILE A 58 -6.14 -8.66 4.77
N ASP A 59 -7.03 -8.77 3.80
CA ASP A 59 -6.66 -9.25 2.47
C ASP A 59 -5.80 -8.21 1.76
N SER A 60 -4.81 -8.67 0.97
CA SER A 60 -4.04 -7.76 0.14
C SER A 60 -4.87 -7.32 -1.07
N GLU A 61 -4.89 -6.02 -1.32
CA GLU A 61 -5.48 -5.45 -2.52
C GLU A 61 -4.42 -5.31 -3.62
N CYS A 62 -4.88 -5.25 -4.88
CA CYS A 62 -4.00 -5.00 -6.02
C CYS A 62 -3.83 -3.50 -6.25
N LEU A 63 -4.93 -2.73 -6.18
CA LEU A 63 -4.92 -1.28 -6.29
C LEU A 63 -5.05 -0.67 -4.89
N ILE A 64 -4.01 0.03 -4.43
CA ILE A 64 -3.92 0.52 -3.06
C ILE A 64 -3.76 2.05 -3.08
N PRO A 65 -4.55 2.82 -2.30
CA PRO A 65 -4.31 4.24 -2.14
C PRO A 65 -3.04 4.46 -1.30
N ILE A 66 -2.01 5.03 -1.94
CA ILE A 66 -0.78 5.48 -1.28
C ILE A 66 -1.03 6.84 -0.61
N GLN A 67 -1.74 7.72 -1.33
CA GLN A 67 -2.12 9.06 -0.88
C GLN A 67 -3.56 9.37 -1.28
N ASN A 68 -4.34 9.89 -0.34
CA ASN A 68 -5.68 10.41 -0.61
C ASN A 68 -5.59 11.91 -0.86
N GLY A 69 -5.75 12.31 -2.13
CA GLY A 69 -5.69 13.71 -2.51
C GLY A 69 -7.02 14.44 -2.31
N THR A 70 -6.97 15.76 -2.26
CA THR A 70 -8.17 16.60 -2.16
C THR A 70 -8.95 16.73 -3.47
N ASN A 71 -8.29 16.56 -4.61
CA ASN A 71 -8.92 16.59 -5.93
C ASN A 71 -9.17 15.16 -6.44
N LYS A 72 -10.45 14.77 -6.46
CA LYS A 72 -10.89 13.43 -6.90
C LYS A 72 -10.69 13.17 -8.39
N ASP A 73 -10.58 14.21 -9.22
CA ASP A 73 -10.35 14.07 -10.66
C ASP A 73 -8.86 13.88 -10.99
N SER A 74 -7.97 14.21 -10.06
CA SER A 74 -6.52 14.10 -10.19
C SER A 74 -6.02 12.76 -9.61
N GLN A 75 -6.26 11.68 -10.35
CA GLN A 75 -5.90 10.31 -9.96
C GLN A 75 -4.69 9.83 -10.74
N TRP A 76 -3.67 9.37 -10.02
CA TRP A 76 -2.42 8.85 -10.56
C TRP A 76 -2.29 7.37 -10.20
N PHE A 77 -1.89 6.55 -11.16
CA PHE A 77 -1.78 5.10 -11.01
C PHE A 77 -0.35 4.65 -11.27
N ILE A 78 0.37 4.20 -10.25
CA ILE A 78 1.79 3.82 -10.37
C ILE A 78 1.91 2.30 -10.32
N VAL A 79 2.45 1.70 -11.38
CA VAL A 79 2.73 0.25 -11.43
C VAL A 79 4.00 -0.08 -10.68
N HIS A 80 3.98 -1.15 -9.88
CA HIS A 80 5.15 -1.65 -9.16
C HIS A 80 6.36 -1.89 -10.08
N GLY A 81 7.57 -1.81 -9.50
CA GLY A 81 8.80 -2.27 -10.15
C GLY A 81 8.97 -3.79 -10.11
N GLN A 82 10.16 -4.28 -10.46
CA GLN A 82 10.45 -5.74 -10.50
C GLN A 82 10.10 -6.48 -9.19
N GLY A 83 10.25 -5.83 -8.04
CA GLY A 83 9.98 -6.42 -6.73
C GLY A 83 8.50 -6.63 -6.39
N GLY A 84 7.55 -6.12 -7.18
CA GLY A 84 6.11 -6.31 -6.95
C GLY A 84 5.47 -5.38 -5.90
N GLY A 85 6.26 -4.81 -5.00
CA GLY A 85 5.80 -3.92 -3.94
C GLY A 85 5.71 -2.45 -4.36
N ILE A 86 4.97 -1.66 -3.58
CA ILE A 86 4.70 -0.23 -3.84
C ILE A 86 5.13 0.71 -2.70
N LEU A 87 5.66 0.18 -1.59
CA LEU A 87 5.98 0.99 -0.39
C LEU A 87 7.04 2.06 -0.64
N ASN A 88 7.90 1.88 -1.65
CA ASN A 88 8.92 2.83 -2.06
C ASN A 88 8.35 4.09 -2.75
N TYR A 89 7.07 4.10 -3.11
CA TYR A 89 6.42 5.28 -3.72
C TYR A 89 5.82 6.25 -2.71
N TYR A 90 5.95 5.98 -1.40
CA TYR A 90 5.42 6.86 -0.35
C TYR A 90 5.92 8.31 -0.49
N ASP A 91 7.24 8.50 -0.55
CA ASP A 91 7.83 9.83 -0.64
C ASP A 91 7.48 10.50 -1.98
N LEU A 92 7.51 9.74 -3.08
CA LEU A 92 7.09 10.25 -4.39
C LEU A 92 5.65 10.76 -4.36
N ALA A 93 4.72 10.00 -3.79
CA ALA A 93 3.31 10.40 -3.72
C ALA A 93 3.14 11.73 -2.98
N ARG A 94 3.89 11.94 -1.89
CA ARG A 94 3.90 13.20 -1.14
C ARG A 94 4.42 14.37 -1.96
N GLU A 95 5.54 14.16 -2.66
CA GLU A 95 6.17 15.20 -3.50
C GLU A 95 5.32 15.59 -4.72
N LEU A 96 4.44 14.69 -5.18
CA LEU A 96 3.48 15.01 -6.23
C LEU A 96 2.45 16.07 -5.77
N GLY A 97 2.21 16.23 -4.46
CA GLY A 97 1.35 17.25 -3.87
C GLY A 97 0.00 16.73 -3.38
N GLU A 98 -0.53 17.37 -2.33
CA GLU A 98 -1.72 16.94 -1.57
C GLU A 98 -3.04 16.99 -2.37
N ASP A 99 -3.05 17.62 -3.54
CA ASP A 99 -4.20 17.62 -4.44
C ASP A 99 -4.38 16.27 -5.14
N LYS A 100 -3.32 15.48 -5.31
CA LYS A 100 -3.32 14.26 -6.10
C LYS A 100 -3.66 13.04 -5.26
N THR A 101 -4.61 12.25 -5.75
CA THR A 101 -4.84 10.90 -5.24
C THR A 101 -3.91 9.95 -5.97
N VAL A 102 -3.02 9.30 -5.23
CA VAL A 102 -2.02 8.40 -5.80
C VAL A 102 -2.34 6.97 -5.40
N TYR A 103 -2.54 6.12 -6.39
CA TYR A 103 -2.72 4.70 -6.23
C TYR A 103 -1.46 3.95 -6.66
N GLY A 104 -1.09 2.92 -5.92
CA GLY A 104 -0.10 1.93 -6.33
C GLY A 104 -0.78 0.65 -6.80
N LEU A 105 -0.34 0.11 -7.92
CA LEU A 105 -0.69 -1.22 -8.40
C LEU A 105 0.38 -2.20 -7.92
N GLN A 106 0.02 -2.97 -6.90
CA GLN A 106 0.85 -4.00 -6.28
C GLN A 106 0.62 -5.35 -6.97
N SER A 107 1.69 -6.13 -7.09
CA SER A 107 1.61 -7.46 -7.70
C SER A 107 0.77 -8.41 -6.83
N ILE A 108 -0.06 -9.23 -7.48
CA ILE A 108 -0.79 -10.31 -6.82
C ILE A 108 0.20 -11.30 -6.21
N GLY A 109 -0.04 -11.74 -4.97
CA GLY A 109 0.89 -12.63 -4.26
C GLY A 109 2.05 -11.93 -3.56
N TYR A 110 2.11 -10.58 -3.59
CA TYR A 110 3.19 -9.87 -2.88
C TYR A 110 3.07 -9.95 -1.36
N ASP A 111 1.87 -9.74 -0.81
CA ASP A 111 1.61 -9.78 0.66
C ASP A 111 0.87 -11.05 1.11
N ASP A 112 0.47 -11.91 0.17
CA ASP A 112 -0.33 -13.12 0.41
C ASP A 112 0.14 -14.32 -0.41
N SER A 113 -0.58 -15.44 -0.32
CA SER A 113 -0.22 -16.70 -0.97
C SER A 113 -0.86 -16.88 -2.35
N ARG A 114 -1.45 -15.84 -2.95
CA ARG A 114 -2.00 -15.97 -4.31
C ARG A 114 -0.87 -16.13 -5.32
N PHE A 115 -1.13 -16.91 -6.36
CA PHE A 115 -0.16 -17.10 -7.42
C PHE A 115 -0.08 -15.83 -8.30
N PRO A 116 1.13 -15.33 -8.62
CA PRO A 116 1.29 -14.12 -9.41
C PRO A 116 0.91 -14.35 -10.87
N ASN A 117 0.58 -13.27 -11.57
CA ASN A 117 0.48 -13.29 -13.04
C ASN A 117 1.87 -13.47 -13.65
N LEU A 118 1.97 -14.26 -14.72
CA LEU A 118 3.26 -14.69 -15.29
C LEU A 118 3.66 -13.91 -16.54
N SER A 119 2.76 -13.10 -17.09
CA SER A 119 3.04 -12.21 -18.21
C SER A 119 2.65 -10.76 -17.92
N VAL A 120 3.25 -9.85 -18.67
CA VAL A 120 2.93 -8.42 -18.59
C VAL A 120 1.49 -8.18 -19.07
N GLU A 121 1.05 -8.92 -20.07
CA GLU A 121 -0.30 -8.85 -20.63
C GLU A 121 -1.37 -9.26 -19.61
N GLU A 122 -1.14 -10.35 -18.88
CA GLU A 122 -2.03 -10.79 -17.79
C GLU A 122 -2.10 -9.75 -16.67
N MET A 123 -0.94 -9.20 -16.27
CA MET A 123 -0.88 -8.13 -15.28
C MET A 123 -1.64 -6.89 -15.77
N ALA A 124 -1.43 -6.46 -17.01
CA ALA A 124 -2.06 -5.27 -17.57
C ALA A 124 -3.59 -5.40 -17.63
N VAL A 125 -4.12 -6.55 -18.07
CA VAL A 125 -5.56 -6.81 -18.07
C VAL A 125 -6.13 -6.65 -16.67
N ARG A 126 -5.51 -7.31 -15.68
CA ARG A 126 -5.94 -7.22 -14.29
C ARG A 126 -5.87 -5.79 -13.76
N TYR A 127 -4.78 -5.08 -13.99
CA TYR A 127 -4.59 -3.72 -13.48
C TYR A 127 -5.60 -2.75 -14.08
N ILE A 128 -5.94 -2.90 -15.37
CA ILE A 128 -6.99 -2.11 -16.01
C ILE A 128 -8.36 -2.39 -15.36
N GLU A 129 -8.67 -3.63 -15.02
CA GLU A 129 -9.92 -3.97 -14.30
C GLU A 129 -9.98 -3.27 -12.94
N GLU A 130 -8.89 -3.28 -12.17
CA GLU A 130 -8.82 -2.62 -10.86
C GLU A 130 -8.93 -1.09 -11.00
N ILE A 131 -8.17 -0.47 -11.93
CA ILE A 131 -8.25 0.98 -12.20
C ILE A 131 -9.69 1.38 -12.53
N LYS A 132 -10.39 0.61 -13.35
CA LYS A 132 -11.76 0.91 -13.78
C LYS A 132 -12.80 0.87 -12.67
N GLN A 133 -12.52 0.18 -11.56
CA GLN A 133 -13.39 0.23 -10.38
C GLN A 133 -13.39 1.61 -9.72
N VAL A 134 -12.27 2.33 -9.81
CA VAL A 134 -12.09 3.67 -9.21
C VAL A 134 -12.33 4.79 -10.22
N LYS A 135 -11.89 4.60 -11.47
CA LYS A 135 -12.04 5.57 -12.56
C LYS A 135 -12.54 4.87 -13.82
N LYS A 136 -13.84 4.98 -14.10
CA LYS A 136 -14.50 4.25 -15.20
C LYS A 136 -14.00 4.68 -16.59
N GLU A 137 -13.73 5.96 -16.77
CA GLU A 137 -13.39 6.58 -18.05
C GLU A 137 -12.15 7.47 -17.94
N GLY A 138 -11.44 7.61 -19.07
CA GLY A 138 -10.22 8.39 -19.15
C GLY A 138 -10.47 9.92 -19.17
N PRO A 139 -9.40 10.73 -19.25
CA PRO A 139 -8.01 10.29 -19.43
C PRO A 139 -7.44 9.63 -18.17
N TYR A 140 -6.57 8.63 -18.35
CA TYR A 140 -5.83 7.98 -17.27
C TYR A 140 -4.42 8.60 -17.16
N THR A 141 -3.92 8.75 -15.94
CA THR A 141 -2.52 9.14 -15.67
C THR A 141 -1.81 7.94 -15.05
N LEU A 142 -0.83 7.40 -15.78
CA LEU A 142 -0.03 6.22 -15.45
C LEU A 142 1.44 6.62 -15.27
#